data_AF-A0A427AW15-F1
#
_entry.id   AF-A0A427AW15-F1
#
_cell.length_a   1.000
_cell.length_b   1.000
_cell.length_c   1.000
_cell.angle_alpha   90.00
_cell.angle_beta   90.00
_cell.angle_gamma   90.00
#
_symmetry.space_group_name_H-M   'P 1'
#
loop_
_entity.id
_entity.type
_entity.pdbx_description
1 polymer ?
#
loop_
_entity_poly.entity_id
_entity_poly.type
_entity_poly.pdbx_seq_one_letter_code
_entity_poly.pdbx_strand_id
1 'polypeptide(L)' 'MNRYVLASLSGWHGLALRCIGDLVMRHSQNLDILGSKLVGEEPHLEPALNAIFRIILRTSTLQEFVAADYVFKCFCEVVS' A
#
# COMPACT_ATOMS: atom_id res chain seq x y z
N MET A 1 6.11 6.88 23.07
CA MET A 1 4.83 6.70 22.33
C MET A 1 4.16 5.40 22.79
N ASN A 2 2.87 5.42 23.11
CA ASN A 2 2.16 4.30 23.76
C ASN A 2 1.91 3.13 22.76
N ARG A 3 2.20 1.87 23.14
CA ARG A 3 1.99 0.67 22.31
C ARG A 3 0.56 0.52 21.81
N TYR A 4 -0.42 0.99 22.58
CA TYR A 4 -1.82 1.00 22.18
C TYR A 4 -2.09 1.94 20.99
N VAL A 5 -1.43 3.10 20.93
CA VAL A 5 -1.60 4.04 19.81
C VAL A 5 -0.99 3.48 18.51
N LEU A 6 0.15 2.80 18.62
CA LEU A 6 0.80 2.13 17.48
C LEU A 6 -0.05 0.97 16.94
N ALA A 7 -0.66 0.16 17.81
CA ALA A 7 -1.54 -0.94 17.42
C ALA A 7 -2.87 -0.47 16.81
N SER A 8 -3.42 0.65 17.30
CA SER A 8 -4.61 1.25 16.69
C SER A 8 -4.29 1.79 15.29
N LEU A 9 -3.18 2.50 15.12
CA LEU A 9 -2.75 3.07 13.83
C LEU A 9 -2.43 2.00 12.78
N SER A 10 -1.79 0.89 13.16
CA SER A 10 -1.50 -0.22 12.23
C SER A 10 -2.77 -0.88 11.69
N GLY A 11 -3.86 -0.91 12.47
CA GLY A 11 -5.16 -1.40 12.03
C GLY A 11 -5.77 -0.57 10.89
N TRP A 12 -5.73 0.76 10.98
CA TRP A 12 -6.23 1.66 9.93
C TRP A 12 -5.39 1.58 8.65
N HIS A 13 -4.08 1.44 8.79
CA HIS A 13 -3.17 1.31 7.66
C HIS A 13 -3.42 0.03 6.86
N GLY A 14 -3.65 -1.09 7.53
CA GLY A 14 -4.01 -2.36 6.87
C GLY A 14 -5.33 -2.26 6.10
N LEU A 15 -6.35 -1.61 6.65
CA LEU A 15 -7.64 -1.41 5.98
C LEU A 15 -7.51 -0.51 4.74
N ALA A 16 -6.76 0.59 4.84
CA ALA A 16 -6.54 1.48 3.71
C ALA A 16 -5.82 0.78 2.55
N LEU A 17 -4.76 0.01 2.85
CA LEU A 17 -4.05 -0.80 1.85
C LEU A 17 -4.98 -1.84 1.22
N ARG A 18 -5.83 -2.50 2.02
CA ARG A 18 -6.83 -3.44 1.48
C ARG A 18 -7.77 -2.77 0.48
N CYS A 19 -8.32 -1.61 0.85
CA CYS A 19 -9.19 -0.83 -0.03
C CYS A 19 -8.47 -0.41 -1.33
N ILE A 20 -7.19 -0.02 -1.26
CA ILE A 20 -6.39 0.30 -2.46
C ILE A 20 -6.27 -0.94 -3.36
N GLY A 21 -5.99 -2.11 -2.80
CA GLY A 21 -5.93 -3.37 -3.55
C GLY A 21 -7.23 -3.65 -4.29
N ASP A 22 -8.37 -3.50 -3.59
CA ASP A 22 -9.70 -3.69 -4.18
C ASP A 22 -10.01 -2.67 -5.29
N LEU A 23 -9.53 -1.42 -5.17
CA LEU A 23 -9.70 -0.39 -6.19
C LEU A 23 -8.88 -0.65 -7.45
N VAL A 24 -7.68 -1.22 -7.33
CA VAL A 24 -6.80 -1.42 -8.49
C VAL A 24 -7.00 -2.78 -9.17
N MET A 25 -7.51 -3.78 -8.43
CA MET A 25 -7.74 -5.12 -8.94
C MET A 25 -8.55 -5.10 -10.25
N ARG A 26 -7.93 -5.53 -11.34
CA ARG A 26 -8.52 -5.63 -12.70
C ARG A 26 -9.06 -4.31 -13.26
N HIS A 27 -8.62 -3.17 -12.74
CA HIS A 27 -9.05 -1.86 -13.22
C HIS A 27 -7.86 -1.10 -13.82
N SER A 28 -7.63 -1.25 -15.12
CA SER A 28 -6.44 -0.74 -15.84
C SER A 28 -6.14 0.74 -15.58
N GLN A 29 -7.16 1.60 -15.59
CA GLN A 29 -6.99 3.01 -15.28
C GLN A 29 -6.48 3.25 -13.84
N ASN A 30 -6.91 2.44 -12.88
CA ASN A 30 -6.48 2.60 -11.48
C ASN A 30 -5.07 2.04 -11.28
N LEU A 31 -4.69 1.01 -12.06
CA LEU A 31 -3.32 0.53 -12.13
C LEU A 31 -2.37 1.61 -12.64
N ASP A 32 -2.71 2.28 -13.74
CA ASP A 32 -1.89 3.37 -14.29
C ASP A 32 -1.78 4.55 -13.32
N ILE A 33 -2.89 4.91 -12.66
CA ILE A 33 -2.89 5.95 -11.62
C ILE A 33 -1.97 5.54 -10.47
N LEU A 34 -2.08 4.31 -9.97
CA LEU A 34 -1.22 3.85 -8.86
C LEU A 34 0.26 3.81 -9.27
N GLY A 35 0.57 3.33 -10.47
CA GLY A 35 1.93 3.22 -10.99
C GLY A 35 2.62 4.56 -11.24
N SER A 36 1.85 5.62 -11.51
CA SER A 36 2.38 6.98 -11.72
C SER A 36 2.27 7.89 -10.49
N LYS A 37 1.55 7.47 -9.45
CA LYS A 37 1.30 8.30 -8.26
C LYS A 37 2.59 8.58 -7.48
N LEU A 38 2.83 9.85 -7.16
CA LEU A 38 3.79 10.27 -6.16
C LEU A 38 3.08 10.49 -4.80
N VAL A 39 3.75 10.12 -3.72
CA VAL A 39 3.28 10.25 -2.32
C VAL A 39 4.36 10.92 -1.47
N GLY A 40 3.93 11.55 -0.37
CA GLY A 40 4.79 12.34 0.51
C GLY A 40 4.61 13.84 0.30
N GLU A 41 5.51 14.62 0.90
CA GLU A 41 5.57 16.07 0.78
C GLU A 41 6.90 16.46 0.14
N GLU A 42 6.95 17.59 -0.57
CA GLU A 42 8.22 18.11 -1.09
C GLU A 42 9.20 18.43 0.07
N PRO A 43 10.49 18.11 -0.07
CA PRO A 43 11.19 17.56 -1.25
C PRO A 43 11.23 16.03 -1.30
N HIS A 44 10.48 15.33 -0.44
CA HIS A 44 10.55 13.89 -0.21
C HIS A 44 9.47 13.08 -0.93
N LEU A 45 9.01 13.57 -2.08
CA LEU A 45 8.08 12.84 -2.93
C LEU A 45 8.72 11.53 -3.42
N GLU A 46 7.97 10.44 -3.36
CA GLU A 46 8.38 9.15 -3.93
C GLU A 46 7.23 8.45 -4.67
N PRO A 47 7.52 7.51 -5.58
CA PRO A 47 6.48 6.66 -6.17
C PRO A 47 5.69 5.90 -5.10
N ALA A 48 4.38 5.80 -5.26
CA ALA A 48 3.50 5.05 -4.35
C ALA A 48 3.93 3.59 -4.22
N LEU A 49 4.40 2.97 -5.31
CA LEU A 49 4.95 1.61 -5.28
C LEU A 49 6.19 1.50 -4.40
N ASN A 50 7.06 2.51 -4.35
CA ASN A 50 8.22 2.49 -3.44
C ASN A 50 7.78 2.53 -1.98
N ALA A 51 6.76 3.31 -1.65
CA ALA A 51 6.19 3.32 -0.30
C ALA A 51 5.56 1.96 0.07
N ILE A 52 4.84 1.31 -0.87
CA ILE A 52 4.28 -0.03 -0.68
C ILE A 52 5.39 -1.07 -0.45
N PHE A 53 6.43 -1.07 -1.29
CA PHE A 53 7.57 -1.97 -1.11
C PHE A 53 8.28 -1.75 0.22
N ARG A 54 8.40 -0.51 0.66
CA ARG A 54 8.98 -0.18 1.97
C ARG A 54 8.19 -0.83 3.11
N ILE A 55 6.86 -0.84 3.02
CA ILE A 55 6.01 -1.52 4.00
C ILE A 55 6.26 -3.03 3.94
N ILE A 56 6.20 -3.64 2.75
CA ILE A 56 6.44 -5.09 2.55
C ILE A 56 7.80 -5.51 3.15
N LEU A 57 8.85 -4.73 2.91
CA LEU A 57 10.21 -5.08 3.28
C LEU A 57 10.59 -4.72 4.73
N ARG A 58 9.88 -3.77 5.36
CA ARG A 58 10.30 -3.19 6.66
C ARG A 58 9.26 -3.27 7.78
N THR A 59 8.00 -3.59 7.49
CA THR A 59 7.00 -3.71 8.57
C THR A 59 7.32 -4.90 9.47
N SER A 60 7.08 -4.73 10.78
CA SER A 60 7.11 -5.81 11.77
C SER A 60 5.72 -6.40 12.04
N THR A 61 4.68 -5.91 11.36
CA THR A 61 3.29 -6.32 11.58
C THR A 61 2.80 -7.18 10.42
N LEU A 62 2.39 -8.42 10.71
CA LEU A 62 1.87 -9.34 9.70
C LEU A 62 0.65 -8.76 8.93
N GLN A 63 -0.21 -8.01 9.62
CA GLN A 63 -1.40 -7.41 9.01
C GLN A 63 -1.04 -6.37 7.95
N GLU A 64 -0.07 -5.50 8.23
CA GLU A 64 0.41 -4.50 7.26
C GLU A 64 1.12 -5.17 6.10
N PHE A 65 1.91 -6.21 6.37
CA PHE A 65 2.57 -7.00 5.33
C PHE A 65 1.54 -7.62 4.37
N VAL A 66 0.54 -8.33 4.91
CA VAL A 66 -0.49 -9.01 4.11
C VAL A 66 -1.29 -8.00 3.28
N ALA A 67 -1.62 -6.84 3.84
CA ALA A 67 -2.36 -5.81 3.12
C ALA A 67 -1.51 -5.16 2.00
N ALA A 68 -0.23 -4.88 2.25
CA ALA A 68 0.67 -4.33 1.23
C ALA A 68 1.00 -5.34 0.11
N ASP A 69 1.22 -6.60 0.47
CA ASP A 69 1.41 -7.72 -0.47
C ASP A 69 0.16 -7.92 -1.36
N TYR A 70 -1.04 -7.75 -0.79
CA TYR A 70 -2.29 -7.79 -1.57
C TYR A 70 -2.33 -6.68 -2.63
N VAL A 71 -2.00 -5.42 -2.28
CA VAL A 71 -1.93 -4.33 -3.26
C VAL A 71 -0.94 -4.67 -4.39
N PHE A 72 0.24 -5.19 -4.04
CA PHE A 72 1.26 -5.55 -5.01
C PHE A 72 0.78 -6.66 -5.96
N LYS A 73 0.12 -7.70 -5.44
CA LYS A 73 -0.48 -8.77 -6.25
C LYS A 73 -1.54 -8.23 -7.20
N CYS A 74 -2.48 -7.42 -6.70
CA CYS A 74 -3.49 -6.79 -7.54
C CYS A 74 -2.88 -5.88 -8.61
N PHE A 75 -1.77 -5.20 -8.30
CA PHE A 75 -1.04 -4.37 -9.27
C PHE A 75 -0.40 -5.20 -10.38
N CYS A 76 0.15 -6.36 -10.05
CA CYS A 76 0.84 -7.24 -11.01
C CYS A 76 -0.09 -8.23 -11.73
N GLU A 77 -1.37 -8.32 -11.37
CA GLU A 77 -2.32 -9.20 -12.06
C GLU A 77 -2.45 -8.78 -13.53
N VAL A 78 -2.02 -9.66 -14.43
CA VAL A 78 -2.18 -9.48 -15.88
C VAL A 78 -3.66 -9.63 -16.21
N VAL A 79 -4.28 -8.56 -16.67
CA VAL A 79 -5.58 -8.63 -17.36
C VAL A 79 -5.33 -9.39 -18.67
N SER A 80 -5.63 -10.69 -18.66
CA SER A 80 -5.58 -11.55 -19.85
C SER A 80 -6.81 -11.37 -20.71
#